data_AF-A0A8S3QFT9-F1
#
_entry.id   AF-A0A8S3QFT9-F1
#
_cell.length_a   1.000
_cell.length_b   1.000
_cell.length_c   1.000
_cell.angle_alpha   90.00
_cell.angle_beta   90.00
_cell.angle_gamma   90.00
#
_symmetry.space_group_name_H-M   'P 1'
#
loop_
_entity.id
_entity.type
_entity.pdbx_description
1 polymer ?
#
loop_
_entity_poly.entity_id
_entity_poly.type
_entity_poly.pdbx_seq_one_letter_code
_entity_poly.pdbx_strand_id
1 'polypeptide(L)'
;MIQRFFTHIASVLDTTISDTLLSYSNLVIGSDEEKALVKAIKDSFPTSELTLCTRHLSENVTRHLRTKVGVNDKNAKQILSDLFGDNGLIEADTTVDFSTKVTDIERKYEDLVGPYLTQKVIPTIRDYVYNARKTESRIPLQWKNNNCESINHILKLNQDWKPEKLPELINKIHKEIKLQESLVNGALYGHGDFELSSSAYDIRVICEENETQDSIAGKIVAELKRYQNSSGYVSTRDLSKQPHEVKFSEAILQGLAPDGGLFVPNNIIAKFSEKQLDRLVDLTYQDRALRILEKWIHPDDLHPTLLKQFINTAYSEGSFDSKEIFPIRHLEKNQYLLELFHGPTSSFKDAALQLLPQFFVHALQVLGRTSTR
;
A
#
# COMPACT_ATOMS: atom_id res chain seq x y z
N MET A 1 9.11 33.46 -1.23
CA MET A 1 9.26 32.28 -0.34
C MET A 1 8.97 31.01 -1.11
N ILE A 2 7.78 30.85 -1.70
CA ILE A 2 7.38 29.71 -2.54
C ILE A 2 8.37 29.43 -3.70
N GLN A 3 8.80 30.47 -4.43
CA GLN A 3 9.84 30.34 -5.47
C GLN A 3 11.12 29.68 -4.95
N ARG A 4 11.67 30.20 -3.84
CA ARG A 4 12.92 29.71 -3.25
C ARG A 4 12.79 28.26 -2.77
N PHE A 5 11.61 27.86 -2.31
CA PHE A 5 11.32 26.48 -1.94
C PHE A 5 11.44 25.52 -3.13
N PHE A 6 10.75 25.79 -4.24
CA PHE A 6 10.80 24.92 -5.41
C PHE A 6 12.18 24.93 -6.11
N THR A 7 12.88 26.07 -6.10
CA THR A 7 14.26 26.15 -6.59
C THR A 7 15.23 25.30 -5.75
N HIS A 8 15.04 25.26 -4.42
CA HIS A 8 15.84 24.40 -3.55
C HIS A 8 15.53 22.92 -3.77
N ILE A 9 14.25 22.56 -3.91
CA ILE A 9 13.85 21.18 -4.23
C ILE A 9 14.46 20.72 -5.55
N ALA A 10 14.39 21.53 -6.61
CA ALA A 10 15.02 21.23 -7.90
C ALA A 10 16.52 20.94 -7.74
N SER A 11 17.23 21.79 -6.99
CA SER A 11 18.67 21.60 -6.72
C SER A 11 18.99 20.33 -5.93
N VAL A 12 18.16 19.94 -4.96
CA VAL A 12 18.38 18.72 -4.15
C VAL A 12 18.14 17.48 -4.99
N LEU A 13 17.05 17.46 -5.76
CA LEU A 13 16.74 16.36 -6.67
C LEU A 13 17.87 16.18 -7.71
N ASP A 14 18.41 17.27 -8.26
CA ASP A 14 19.52 17.22 -9.25
C ASP A 14 20.78 16.56 -8.68
N THR A 15 21.03 16.74 -7.39
CA THR A 15 22.20 16.15 -6.72
C THR A 15 22.00 14.72 -6.24
N THR A 16 20.77 14.22 -6.14
CA THR A 16 20.46 12.90 -5.54
C THR A 16 19.96 11.86 -6.55
N ILE A 17 19.53 12.27 -7.74
CA ILE A 17 18.92 11.41 -8.77
C ILE A 17 19.88 11.23 -9.97
N SER A 18 21.16 10.90 -9.73
CA SER A 18 22.04 10.53 -10.86
C SER A 18 21.85 9.08 -11.31
N ASP A 19 21.19 8.22 -10.51
CA ASP A 19 21.14 6.76 -10.77
C ASP A 19 19.74 6.12 -10.59
N THR A 20 18.65 6.90 -10.59
CA THR A 20 17.29 6.31 -10.50
C THR A 20 16.37 6.82 -11.62
N LEU A 21 15.49 5.94 -12.08
CA LEU A 21 14.51 6.02 -13.18
C LEU A 21 13.56 7.25 -13.24
N LEU A 22 13.79 8.30 -12.45
CA LEU A 22 13.01 9.53 -12.45
C LEU A 22 13.62 10.55 -13.42
N SER A 23 13.16 10.53 -14.67
CA SER A 23 13.45 11.61 -15.62
C SER A 23 12.63 12.86 -15.28
N TYR A 24 13.29 14.01 -15.12
CA TYR A 24 12.67 15.33 -14.95
C TYR A 24 11.66 15.72 -16.03
N SER A 25 11.74 15.07 -17.19
CA SER A 25 10.94 15.39 -18.35
C SER A 25 9.44 15.17 -18.16
N ASN A 26 9.01 14.38 -17.14
CA ASN A 26 7.62 13.91 -17.01
C ASN A 26 7.01 14.17 -15.61
N LEU A 27 7.43 15.22 -14.91
CA LEU A 27 6.84 15.58 -13.61
C LEU A 27 5.44 16.18 -13.79
N VAL A 28 4.43 15.64 -13.09
CA VAL A 28 3.09 16.26 -12.99
C VAL A 28 2.84 16.71 -11.56
N ILE A 29 2.52 17.99 -11.35
CA ILE A 29 2.42 18.60 -10.02
C ILE A 29 0.99 19.10 -9.77
N GLY A 30 0.43 18.73 -8.62
CA GLY A 30 -0.91 19.11 -8.19
C GLY A 30 -1.02 20.54 -7.63
N SER A 31 -2.12 21.24 -7.91
CA SER A 31 -2.40 22.57 -7.35
C SER A 31 -3.91 22.85 -7.20
N ASP A 32 -4.26 23.79 -6.30
CA ASP A 32 -5.63 24.30 -6.09
C ASP A 32 -5.88 25.62 -6.86
N GLU A 33 -5.32 25.77 -8.06
CA GLU A 33 -5.35 27.00 -8.89
C GLU A 33 -4.62 28.21 -8.28
N GLU A 34 -3.77 28.01 -7.28
CA GLU A 34 -3.06 29.11 -6.66
C GLU A 34 -1.98 29.66 -7.61
N LYS A 35 -2.24 30.83 -8.19
CA LYS A 35 -1.38 31.47 -9.22
C LYS A 35 0.09 31.60 -8.79
N ALA A 36 0.34 31.91 -7.52
CA ALA A 36 1.70 32.06 -6.99
C ALA A 36 2.45 30.73 -6.97
N LEU A 37 1.76 29.63 -6.65
CA LEU A 37 2.30 28.28 -6.62
C LEU A 37 2.54 27.76 -8.04
N VAL A 38 1.55 27.91 -8.92
CA VAL A 38 1.64 27.55 -10.35
C VAL A 38 2.84 28.22 -11.01
N LYS A 39 3.00 29.53 -10.79
CA LYS A 39 4.14 30.28 -11.33
C LYS A 39 5.47 29.74 -10.81
N ALA A 40 5.57 29.51 -9.50
CA ALA A 40 6.80 29.06 -8.89
C ALA A 40 7.23 27.66 -9.32
N ILE A 41 6.26 26.78 -9.54
CA ILE A 41 6.48 25.45 -10.09
C ILE A 41 7.02 25.56 -11.52
N LYS A 42 6.36 26.33 -12.38
CA LYS A 42 6.79 26.48 -13.78
C LYS A 42 8.16 27.14 -13.92
N ASP A 43 8.49 28.08 -13.04
CA ASP A 43 9.80 28.72 -13.03
C ASP A 43 10.91 27.76 -12.57
N SER A 44 10.60 26.77 -11.72
CA SER A 44 11.58 25.81 -11.16
C SER A 44 11.65 24.49 -11.94
N PHE A 45 10.54 24.07 -12.56
CA PHE A 45 10.39 22.86 -13.35
C PHE A 45 9.70 23.20 -14.69
N PRO A 46 10.42 23.80 -15.65
CA PRO A 46 9.82 24.32 -16.88
C PRO A 46 9.08 23.26 -17.71
N THR A 47 9.55 22.01 -17.66
CA THR A 47 8.97 20.86 -18.37
C THR A 47 7.86 20.15 -17.59
N SER A 48 7.60 20.51 -16.33
CA SER A 48 6.55 19.87 -15.54
C SER A 48 5.16 20.20 -16.06
N GLU A 49 4.23 19.26 -15.99
CA GLU A 49 2.81 19.50 -16.17
C GLU A 49 2.12 19.81 -14.84
N LEU A 50 0.93 20.40 -14.92
CA LEU A 50 0.14 20.77 -13.75
C LEU A 50 -1.20 20.06 -13.79
N THR A 51 -1.62 19.52 -12.65
CA THR A 51 -2.98 18.97 -12.48
C THR A 51 -3.74 19.75 -11.41
N LEU A 52 -5.01 20.04 -11.66
CA LEU A 52 -5.85 20.80 -10.74
C LEU A 52 -6.79 19.91 -9.92
N CYS A 53 -7.06 20.35 -8.69
CA CYS A 53 -7.99 19.66 -7.81
C CYS A 53 -9.41 19.80 -8.35
N THR A 54 -10.02 18.70 -8.76
CA THR A 54 -11.37 18.71 -9.35
C THR A 54 -12.42 19.19 -8.35
N ARG A 55 -12.22 18.92 -7.05
CA ARG A 55 -13.06 19.47 -5.97
C ARG A 55 -12.95 20.99 -5.88
N HIS A 56 -11.75 21.56 -5.73
CA HIS A 56 -11.59 23.02 -5.63
C HIS A 56 -12.01 23.73 -6.91
N LEU A 57 -11.74 23.15 -8.07
CA LEU A 57 -12.22 23.63 -9.35
C LEU A 57 -13.76 23.65 -9.40
N SER A 58 -14.42 22.57 -8.99
CA SER A 58 -15.88 22.49 -8.89
C SER A 58 -16.46 23.52 -7.90
N GLU A 59 -15.84 23.70 -6.74
CA GLU A 59 -16.24 24.72 -5.75
C GLU A 59 -16.06 26.15 -6.30
N ASN A 60 -14.98 26.42 -7.04
CA ASN A 60 -14.71 27.71 -7.69
C ASN A 60 -15.76 28.01 -8.77
N VAL A 61 -16.10 27.03 -9.60
CA VAL A 61 -17.16 27.14 -10.60
C VAL A 61 -18.50 27.36 -9.92
N THR A 62 -18.84 26.56 -8.91
CA THR A 62 -20.07 26.70 -8.11
C THR A 62 -20.22 28.11 -7.56
N ARG A 63 -19.16 28.66 -6.95
CA ARG A 63 -19.15 30.01 -6.40
C ARG A 63 -19.38 31.03 -7.50
N HIS A 64 -18.69 30.93 -8.63
CA HIS A 64 -18.83 31.88 -9.74
C HIS A 64 -20.25 31.88 -10.34
N LEU A 65 -20.81 30.69 -10.58
CA LEU A 65 -22.17 30.52 -11.10
C LEU A 65 -23.20 31.20 -10.19
N ARG A 66 -23.07 31.02 -8.87
CA ARG A 66 -24.02 31.54 -7.88
C ARG A 66 -23.83 33.02 -7.58
N THR A 67 -22.59 33.48 -7.43
CA THR A 67 -22.32 34.84 -6.90
C THR A 67 -22.07 35.88 -7.98
N LYS A 68 -21.50 35.48 -9.14
CA LYS A 68 -21.17 36.43 -10.20
C LYS A 68 -22.14 36.39 -11.37
N VAL A 69 -22.60 35.20 -11.75
CA VAL A 69 -23.57 35.05 -12.85
C VAL A 69 -25.01 35.10 -12.34
N GLY A 70 -25.28 34.59 -11.13
CA GLY A 70 -26.62 34.56 -10.55
C GLY A 70 -27.50 33.42 -11.06
N VAL A 71 -26.89 32.30 -11.46
CA VAL A 71 -27.61 31.12 -11.94
C VAL A 71 -28.38 30.46 -10.77
N ASN A 72 -29.63 30.07 -11.00
CA ASN A 72 -30.44 29.38 -9.99
C ASN A 72 -29.85 28.01 -9.58
N ASP A 73 -30.23 27.52 -8.41
CA ASP A 73 -29.64 26.29 -7.84
C ASP A 73 -29.84 25.04 -8.72
N LYS A 74 -30.97 24.95 -9.44
CA LYS A 74 -31.26 23.81 -10.32
C LYS A 74 -30.30 23.78 -11.51
N ASN A 75 -30.16 24.91 -12.20
CA ASN A 75 -29.27 25.04 -13.35
C ASN A 75 -27.79 24.92 -12.92
N ALA A 76 -27.42 25.50 -11.78
CA ALA A 76 -26.06 25.36 -11.24
C ALA A 76 -25.72 23.90 -10.95
N LYS A 77 -26.62 23.13 -10.33
CA LYS A 77 -26.42 21.68 -10.10
C LYS A 77 -26.27 20.90 -11.40
N GLN A 78 -27.08 21.20 -12.42
CA GLN A 78 -26.98 20.51 -13.69
C GLN A 78 -25.66 20.83 -14.43
N ILE A 79 -25.24 22.09 -14.44
CA ILE A 79 -23.94 22.49 -15.02
C ILE A 79 -22.79 21.77 -14.30
N LEU A 80 -22.82 21.72 -12.97
CA LEU A 80 -21.79 21.03 -12.18
C LEU A 80 -21.80 19.52 -12.41
N SER A 81 -22.97 18.91 -12.59
CA SER A 81 -23.08 17.48 -12.94
C SER A 81 -22.51 17.19 -14.32
N ASP A 82 -22.82 18.02 -15.32
CA ASP A 82 -22.33 17.83 -16.69
C ASP A 82 -20.81 18.07 -16.79
N LEU A 83 -20.23 18.90 -15.90
CA LEU A 83 -18.79 19.15 -15.86
C LEU A 83 -18.02 18.15 -14.98
N PHE A 84 -18.49 17.89 -13.76
CA PHE A 84 -17.75 17.21 -12.69
C PHE A 84 -18.46 15.97 -12.11
N GLY A 85 -19.67 15.66 -12.54
CA GLY A 85 -20.42 14.49 -12.08
C GLY A 85 -20.04 13.21 -12.82
N ASP A 86 -20.74 12.13 -12.48
CA ASP A 86 -20.59 10.84 -13.15
C ASP A 86 -20.91 10.99 -14.65
N ASN A 87 -19.99 10.54 -15.50
CA ASN A 87 -20.00 10.74 -16.95
C ASN A 87 -19.93 12.21 -17.39
N GLY A 88 -19.48 13.12 -16.53
CA GLY A 88 -19.24 14.53 -16.85
C GLY A 88 -18.03 14.75 -17.77
N LEU A 89 -17.74 16.03 -18.07
CA LEU A 89 -16.63 16.41 -18.95
C LEU A 89 -15.26 15.93 -18.44
N ILE A 90 -15.03 15.96 -17.12
CA ILE A 90 -13.77 15.47 -16.53
C ILE A 90 -13.55 13.97 -16.71
N GLU A 91 -14.61 13.21 -16.96
CA GLU A 91 -14.58 11.75 -17.15
C GLU A 91 -14.50 11.35 -18.63
N ALA A 92 -14.21 12.29 -19.53
CA ALA A 92 -14.06 11.94 -20.93
C ALA A 92 -12.85 11.02 -21.16
N ASP A 93 -13.05 9.93 -21.90
CA ASP A 93 -12.02 8.89 -22.07
C ASP A 93 -11.20 9.08 -23.35
N THR A 94 -11.79 9.69 -24.38
CA THR A 94 -11.14 9.90 -25.69
C THR A 94 -11.21 11.36 -26.12
N THR A 95 -10.36 11.78 -27.06
CA THR A 95 -10.39 13.17 -27.57
C THR A 95 -11.72 13.47 -28.26
N VAL A 96 -12.29 12.46 -28.92
CA VAL A 96 -13.60 12.54 -29.58
C VAL A 96 -14.68 12.74 -28.53
N ASP A 97 -14.71 11.91 -27.49
CA ASP A 97 -15.67 12.02 -26.39
C ASP A 97 -15.58 13.38 -25.68
N PHE A 98 -14.37 13.86 -25.37
CA PHE A 98 -14.18 15.19 -24.78
C PHE A 98 -14.75 16.29 -25.67
N SER A 99 -14.50 16.22 -26.98
CA SER A 99 -14.98 17.23 -27.95
C SER A 99 -16.50 17.21 -28.10
N THR A 100 -17.11 16.02 -28.10
CA THR A 100 -18.56 15.85 -28.12
C THR A 100 -19.19 16.43 -26.86
N LYS A 101 -18.68 16.08 -25.67
CA LYS A 101 -19.17 16.62 -24.39
C LYS A 101 -19.03 18.13 -24.31
N VAL A 102 -17.93 18.72 -24.80
CA VAL A 102 -17.75 20.17 -24.90
C VAL A 102 -18.85 20.80 -25.76
N THR A 103 -19.07 20.26 -26.97
CA THR A 103 -20.07 20.79 -27.90
C THR A 103 -21.48 20.75 -27.29
N ASP A 104 -21.82 19.65 -26.61
CA ASP A 104 -23.10 19.50 -25.94
C ASP A 104 -23.28 20.47 -24.77
N ILE A 105 -22.25 20.66 -23.94
CA ILE A 105 -22.26 21.58 -22.81
C ILE A 105 -22.35 23.04 -23.29
N GLU A 106 -21.58 23.41 -24.32
CA GLU A 106 -21.62 24.77 -24.88
C GLU A 106 -23.00 25.09 -25.45
N ARG A 107 -23.56 24.20 -26.28
CA ARG A 107 -24.91 24.36 -26.84
C ARG A 107 -25.98 24.43 -25.75
N LYS A 108 -25.87 23.60 -24.70
CA LYS A 108 -26.88 23.51 -23.63
C LYS A 108 -26.91 24.74 -22.72
N TYR A 109 -25.77 25.44 -22.59
CA TYR A 109 -25.61 26.53 -21.63
C TYR A 109 -25.13 27.85 -22.24
N GLU A 110 -25.17 27.99 -23.56
CA GLU A 110 -24.74 29.18 -24.31
C GLU A 110 -25.37 30.46 -23.76
N ASP A 111 -26.71 30.50 -23.69
CA ASP A 111 -27.49 31.66 -23.24
C ASP A 111 -27.36 31.94 -21.73
N LEU A 112 -26.87 30.96 -20.95
CA LEU A 112 -26.77 31.07 -19.49
C LEU A 112 -25.37 31.50 -19.04
N VAL A 113 -24.35 30.79 -19.50
CA VAL A 113 -22.95 30.88 -19.00
C VAL A 113 -21.92 30.67 -20.11
N GLY A 114 -22.31 30.73 -21.38
CA GLY A 114 -21.46 30.45 -22.54
C GLY A 114 -20.07 31.08 -22.48
N PRO A 115 -19.94 32.42 -22.33
CA PRO A 115 -18.63 33.08 -22.27
C PRO A 115 -17.74 32.57 -21.13
N TYR A 116 -18.31 32.30 -19.95
CA TYR A 116 -17.56 31.80 -18.80
C TYR A 116 -17.10 30.35 -19.00
N LEU A 117 -17.95 29.50 -19.58
CA LEU A 117 -17.60 28.12 -19.88
C LEU A 117 -16.49 28.04 -20.94
N THR A 118 -16.69 28.68 -22.09
CA THR A 118 -15.76 28.59 -23.24
C THR A 118 -14.44 29.30 -22.99
N GLN A 119 -14.42 30.45 -22.31
CA GLN A 119 -13.18 31.22 -22.11
C GLN A 119 -12.38 30.79 -20.88
N LYS A 120 -13.01 30.10 -19.92
CA LYS A 120 -12.37 29.80 -18.64
C LYS A 120 -12.52 28.36 -18.20
N VAL A 121 -13.74 27.86 -18.01
CA VAL A 121 -13.92 26.54 -17.37
C VAL A 121 -13.43 25.40 -18.26
N ILE A 122 -13.86 25.37 -19.52
CA ILE A 122 -13.51 24.30 -20.47
C ILE A 122 -12.01 24.29 -20.78
N PRO A 123 -11.34 25.43 -21.06
CA PRO A 123 -9.89 25.45 -21.20
C PRO A 123 -9.16 24.97 -19.95
N THR A 124 -9.58 25.39 -18.76
CA THR A 124 -8.97 24.94 -17.50
C THR A 124 -9.11 23.42 -17.32
N ILE A 125 -10.29 22.85 -17.57
CA ILE A 125 -10.51 21.40 -17.48
C ILE A 125 -9.67 20.67 -18.54
N ARG A 126 -9.63 21.17 -19.77
CA ARG A 126 -8.85 20.59 -20.85
C ARG A 126 -7.37 20.51 -20.49
N ASP A 127 -6.79 21.64 -20.12
CA ASP A 127 -5.34 21.76 -19.99
C ASP A 127 -4.81 21.13 -18.70
N TYR A 128 -5.55 21.27 -17.59
CA TYR A 128 -5.07 20.90 -16.27
C TYR A 128 -5.79 19.73 -15.60
N VAL A 129 -6.74 19.08 -16.29
CA VAL A 129 -7.39 17.87 -15.80
C VAL A 129 -7.32 16.78 -16.85
N TYR A 130 -7.82 17.06 -18.06
CA TYR A 130 -7.88 16.07 -19.13
C TYR A 130 -6.49 15.76 -19.73
N ASN A 131 -5.74 16.79 -20.16
CA ASN A 131 -4.43 16.59 -20.76
C ASN A 131 -3.41 16.04 -19.76
N ALA A 132 -3.39 16.57 -18.53
CA ALA A 132 -2.50 16.07 -17.47
C ALA A 132 -2.68 14.57 -17.20
N ARG A 133 -3.91 14.06 -17.27
CA ARG A 133 -4.21 12.62 -17.14
C ARG A 133 -3.76 11.79 -18.34
N LYS A 134 -3.71 12.37 -19.55
CA LYS A 134 -3.17 11.69 -20.73
C LYS A 134 -1.67 11.50 -20.65
N THR A 135 -0.96 12.49 -20.09
CA THR A 135 0.49 12.39 -19.89
C THR A 135 0.84 11.44 -18.76
N GLU A 136 0.01 11.35 -17.72
CA GLU A 136 0.24 10.49 -16.55
C GLU A 136 -1.01 9.67 -16.16
N SER A 137 -0.98 8.37 -16.49
CA SER A 137 -2.09 7.44 -16.25
C SER A 137 -2.36 7.15 -14.77
N ARG A 138 -1.42 7.47 -13.88
CA ARG A 138 -1.59 7.32 -12.43
C ARG A 138 -2.50 8.36 -11.79
N ILE A 139 -2.90 9.42 -12.52
CA ILE A 139 -3.78 10.46 -11.98
C ILE A 139 -5.25 9.95 -12.02
N PRO A 140 -5.91 9.78 -10.86
CA PRO A 140 -7.29 9.31 -10.80
C PRO A 140 -8.27 10.32 -11.42
N LEU A 141 -9.40 9.82 -11.95
CA LEU A 141 -10.50 10.60 -12.56
C LEU A 141 -10.93 11.81 -11.71
N GLN A 142 -11.03 11.62 -10.40
CA GLN A 142 -11.40 12.67 -9.44
C GLN A 142 -10.22 13.03 -8.53
N TRP A 143 -9.12 13.48 -9.13
CA TRP A 143 -7.95 13.93 -8.35
C TRP A 143 -8.32 15.07 -7.40
N LYS A 144 -8.12 14.84 -6.10
CA LYS A 144 -8.28 15.83 -5.04
C LYS A 144 -6.90 16.11 -4.44
N ASN A 145 -6.61 17.37 -4.11
CA ASN A 145 -5.44 17.73 -3.30
C ASN A 145 -5.48 17.04 -1.92
N ASN A 146 -6.68 16.65 -1.49
CA ASN A 146 -6.94 15.82 -0.32
C ASN A 146 -6.44 14.38 -0.44
N ASN A 147 -6.04 13.90 -1.62
CA ASN A 147 -5.38 12.61 -1.73
C ASN A 147 -3.96 12.62 -1.12
N CYS A 148 -3.46 13.79 -0.65
CA CYS A 148 -2.29 13.95 0.20
C CYS A 148 -2.64 14.17 1.70
N GLU A 149 -3.90 13.98 2.12
CA GLU A 149 -4.37 14.39 3.46
C GLU A 149 -3.80 13.61 4.65
N SER A 150 -3.15 12.46 4.48
CA SER A 150 -2.74 11.64 5.65
C SER A 150 -1.70 12.30 6.57
N ILE A 151 -0.79 13.14 6.07
CA ILE A 151 0.20 13.85 6.91
C ILE A 151 -0.19 15.32 7.15
N ASN A 152 -0.70 16.00 6.13
CA ASN A 152 -1.02 17.41 6.21
C ASN A 152 -2.26 17.69 7.09
N HIS A 153 -3.21 16.75 7.15
CA HIS A 153 -4.38 16.86 8.04
C HIS A 153 -4.00 16.63 9.50
N ILE A 154 -3.15 15.65 9.80
CA ILE A 154 -2.66 15.36 11.15
C ILE A 154 -1.86 16.55 11.72
N LEU A 155 -1.01 17.18 10.90
CA LEU A 155 -0.28 18.40 11.29
C LEU A 155 -1.20 19.61 11.52
N LYS A 156 -2.29 19.72 10.75
CA LYS A 156 -3.31 20.77 10.90
C LYS A 156 -4.26 20.53 12.09
N LEU A 157 -4.44 19.28 12.53
CA LEU A 157 -5.27 18.94 13.69
C LEU A 157 -4.52 19.15 15.01
N ASN A 158 -3.20 18.97 15.03
CA ASN A 158 -2.37 19.18 16.21
C ASN A 158 -1.98 20.66 16.45
N GLN A 159 -2.32 21.57 15.55
CA GLN A 159 -1.93 22.98 15.60
C GLN A 159 -3.10 23.86 15.18
N ASP A 160 -3.42 24.89 15.97
CA ASP A 160 -4.40 25.91 15.61
C ASP A 160 -3.81 26.83 14.52
N TRP A 161 -3.74 26.33 13.29
CA TRP A 161 -2.87 26.84 12.21
C TRP A 161 -3.38 28.08 11.48
N LYS A 162 -4.64 28.48 11.70
CA LYS A 162 -5.29 29.56 10.96
C LYS A 162 -4.85 31.00 11.34
N PRO A 163 -4.34 31.32 12.55
CA PRO A 163 -3.92 32.68 12.87
C PRO A 163 -2.41 32.95 12.74
N GLU A 164 -1.57 31.96 12.41
CA GLU A 164 -0.11 32.12 12.57
C GLU A 164 0.64 32.53 11.31
N LYS A 165 1.69 33.33 11.49
CA LYS A 165 2.54 33.75 10.38
C LYS A 165 3.34 32.55 9.90
N LEU A 166 3.48 32.41 8.59
CA LEU A 166 4.14 31.26 7.95
C LEU A 166 5.51 30.86 8.55
N PRO A 167 6.39 31.78 8.99
CA PRO A 167 7.64 31.41 9.68
C PRO A 167 7.43 30.70 11.03
N GLU A 168 6.38 31.07 11.77
CA GLU A 168 6.04 30.44 13.07
C GLU A 168 5.51 29.02 12.84
N LEU A 169 4.65 28.84 11.84
CA LEU A 169 4.18 27.51 11.44
C LEU A 169 5.34 26.59 11.01
N ILE A 170 6.28 27.10 10.19
CA ILE A 170 7.47 26.35 9.79
C ILE A 170 8.32 25.99 11.02
N ASN A 171 8.53 26.92 11.94
CA ASN A 171 9.28 26.66 13.17
C ASN A 171 8.59 25.61 14.05
N LYS A 172 7.26 25.61 14.13
CA LYS A 172 6.51 24.61 14.89
C LYS A 172 6.55 23.24 14.24
N ILE A 173 6.40 23.16 12.91
CA ILE A 173 6.59 21.89 12.18
C ILE A 173 8.01 21.37 12.38
N HIS A 174 9.01 22.24 12.27
CA HIS A 174 10.40 21.87 12.51
C HIS A 174 10.63 21.41 13.96
N LYS A 175 9.97 22.03 14.93
CA LYS A 175 10.00 21.63 16.35
C LYS A 175 9.36 20.25 16.56
N GLU A 176 8.25 19.98 15.88
CA GLU A 176 7.55 18.69 15.95
C GLU A 176 8.40 17.57 15.32
N ILE A 177 8.98 17.82 14.14
CA ILE A 177 9.90 16.88 13.49
C ILE A 177 11.11 16.60 14.38
N LYS A 178 11.71 17.65 14.98
CA LYS A 178 12.81 17.47 15.93
C LYS A 178 12.40 16.74 17.20
N LEU A 179 11.17 16.94 17.67
CA LEU A 179 10.64 16.19 18.81
C LEU A 179 10.49 14.72 18.45
N GLN A 180 9.88 14.39 17.31
CA GLN A 180 9.76 13.03 16.82
C GLN A 180 11.12 12.36 16.61
N GLU A 181 12.06 13.06 15.99
CA GLU A 181 13.45 12.60 15.82
C GLU A 181 14.12 12.36 17.18
N SER A 182 13.90 13.24 18.17
CA SER A 182 14.40 13.07 19.52
C SER A 182 13.74 11.90 20.26
N LEU A 183 12.45 11.65 20.04
CA LEU A 183 11.73 10.52 20.64
C LEU A 183 12.18 9.19 20.02
N VAL A 184 12.39 9.16 18.70
CA VAL A 184 12.94 7.98 17.99
C VAL A 184 14.38 7.72 18.40
N ASN A 185 15.23 8.76 18.45
CA ASN A 185 16.59 8.63 18.95
C ASN A 185 16.61 8.20 20.42
N GLY A 186 15.72 8.77 21.26
CA GLY A 186 15.51 8.32 22.62
C GLY A 186 15.23 6.82 22.67
N ALA A 187 14.22 6.36 21.93
CA ALA A 187 13.84 4.96 21.85
C ALA A 187 14.99 4.05 21.36
N LEU A 188 15.80 4.52 20.38
CA LEU A 188 16.98 3.81 19.87
C LEU A 188 18.07 3.62 20.92
N TYR A 189 18.27 4.62 21.79
CA TYR A 189 19.29 4.59 22.84
C TYR A 189 18.73 4.15 24.21
N GLY A 190 17.47 3.71 24.29
CA GLY A 190 16.83 3.23 25.52
C GLY A 190 16.50 4.35 26.52
N HIS A 191 16.09 5.52 26.03
CA HIS A 191 15.76 6.70 26.82
C HIS A 191 14.41 7.31 26.39
N GLY A 192 13.68 7.93 27.32
CA GLY A 192 12.40 8.61 27.04
C GLY A 192 11.17 7.72 27.23
N ASP A 193 9.99 8.23 26.86
CA ASP A 193 8.68 7.58 27.11
C ASP A 193 8.31 6.50 26.07
N PHE A 194 9.13 6.33 25.02
CA PHE A 194 8.92 5.34 23.97
C PHE A 194 10.12 4.39 23.94
N GLU A 195 9.82 3.10 23.79
CA GLU A 195 10.80 2.03 23.67
C GLU A 195 10.65 1.40 22.27
N LEU A 196 11.75 1.06 21.62
CA LEU A 196 11.65 0.22 20.43
C LEU A 196 11.12 -1.15 20.86
N SER A 197 10.06 -1.62 20.21
CA SER A 197 9.54 -2.96 20.42
C SER A 197 10.69 -3.97 20.24
N SER A 198 10.89 -4.83 21.23
CA SER A 198 11.87 -5.92 21.16
C SER A 198 11.50 -6.95 20.07
N SER A 199 10.24 -6.96 19.63
CA SER A 199 9.73 -7.71 18.49
C SER A 199 9.48 -6.77 17.30
N ALA A 200 10.29 -6.92 16.24
CA ALA A 200 10.01 -6.34 14.93
C ALA A 200 9.02 -7.26 14.21
N TYR A 201 7.81 -6.77 13.97
CA TYR A 201 6.85 -7.48 13.12
C TYR A 201 7.14 -7.14 11.65
N ASP A 202 7.81 -8.02 10.92
CA ASP A 202 7.89 -7.96 9.46
C ASP A 202 6.55 -8.43 8.87
N ILE A 203 5.57 -7.52 8.83
CA ILE A 203 4.20 -7.81 8.38
C ILE A 203 4.11 -7.70 6.87
N ARG A 204 3.80 -8.82 6.22
CA ARG A 204 3.62 -8.91 4.77
C ARG A 204 2.15 -9.15 4.45
N VAL A 205 1.53 -8.20 3.74
CA VAL A 205 0.17 -8.36 3.20
C VAL A 205 0.22 -8.68 1.71
N ILE A 206 -0.64 -9.60 1.27
CA ILE A 206 -0.78 -9.92 -0.17
C ILE A 206 -1.77 -8.93 -0.78
N CYS A 207 -1.27 -8.09 -1.69
CA CYS A 207 -2.05 -7.09 -2.41
C CYS A 207 -2.58 -7.63 -3.74
N GLU A 208 -3.82 -7.25 -4.05
CA GLU A 208 -4.48 -7.53 -5.32
C GLU A 208 -3.99 -6.55 -6.41
N GLU A 209 -4.23 -6.88 -7.68
CA GLU A 209 -3.96 -5.96 -8.77
C GLU A 209 -4.95 -4.78 -8.73
N ASN A 210 -4.44 -3.55 -8.88
CA ASN A 210 -5.20 -2.30 -8.78
C ASN A 210 -5.92 -2.07 -7.43
N GLU A 211 -5.39 -2.64 -6.35
CA GLU A 211 -5.95 -2.45 -5.01
C GLU A 211 -5.76 -1.00 -4.50
N THR A 212 -6.78 -0.44 -3.87
CA THR A 212 -6.72 0.92 -3.32
C THR A 212 -5.83 0.97 -2.08
N GLN A 213 -5.21 2.14 -1.83
CA GLN A 213 -4.36 2.35 -0.66
C GLN A 213 -5.13 2.12 0.66
N ASP A 214 -6.39 2.53 0.73
CA ASP A 214 -7.25 2.29 1.90
C ASP A 214 -7.51 0.80 2.15
N SER A 215 -7.69 -0.01 1.09
CA SER A 215 -7.83 -1.46 1.22
C SER A 215 -6.54 -2.11 1.71
N ILE A 216 -5.40 -1.68 1.18
CA ILE A 216 -4.08 -2.15 1.63
C ILE A 216 -3.87 -1.79 3.11
N ALA A 217 -4.17 -0.55 3.51
CA ALA A 217 -4.08 -0.12 4.90
C ALA A 217 -5.03 -0.94 5.79
N GLY A 218 -6.25 -1.20 5.33
CA GLY A 218 -7.21 -2.08 6.01
C GLY A 218 -6.68 -3.49 6.22
N LYS A 219 -6.01 -4.07 5.21
CA LYS A 219 -5.33 -5.39 5.32
C LYS A 219 -4.19 -5.36 6.34
N ILE A 220 -3.36 -4.31 6.34
CA ILE A 220 -2.27 -4.16 7.32
C ILE A 220 -2.84 -4.10 8.74
N VAL A 221 -3.88 -3.30 8.96
CA VAL A 221 -4.55 -3.20 10.27
C VAL A 221 -5.18 -4.53 10.67
N ALA A 222 -5.80 -5.26 9.75
CA ALA A 222 -6.37 -6.57 10.01
C ALA A 222 -5.28 -7.60 10.39
N GLU A 223 -4.14 -7.57 9.70
CA GLU A 223 -3.00 -8.46 9.96
C GLU A 223 -2.32 -8.12 11.31
N LEU A 224 -2.18 -6.83 11.63
CA LEU A 224 -1.71 -6.37 12.94
C LEU A 224 -2.64 -6.84 14.06
N LYS A 225 -3.96 -6.68 13.90
CA LYS A 225 -4.95 -7.19 14.85
C LYS A 225 -4.90 -8.70 14.95
N ARG A 226 -4.65 -9.40 13.83
CA ARG A 226 -4.47 -10.85 13.83
C ARG A 226 -3.29 -11.22 14.71
N TYR A 227 -2.13 -10.58 14.56
CA TYR A 227 -0.96 -10.88 15.39
C TYR A 227 -1.16 -10.53 16.87
N GLN A 228 -1.79 -9.40 17.18
CA GLN A 228 -2.14 -9.03 18.56
C GLN A 228 -3.10 -10.02 19.22
N ASN A 229 -3.99 -10.61 18.43
CA ASN A 229 -5.00 -11.58 18.89
C ASN A 229 -4.62 -13.03 18.54
N SER A 230 -3.40 -13.27 18.01
CA SER A 230 -3.09 -14.52 17.33
C SER A 230 -3.00 -15.63 18.34
N SER A 231 -3.85 -16.59 18.09
CA SER A 231 -4.07 -17.81 18.83
C SER A 231 -3.06 -18.88 18.43
N GLY A 232 -2.51 -19.56 19.43
CA GLY A 232 -1.50 -20.62 19.28
C GLY A 232 -2.08 -21.91 18.70
N TYR A 233 -1.46 -23.02 19.02
CA TYR A 233 -1.89 -24.36 18.66
C TYR A 233 -2.63 -24.98 19.85
N VAL A 234 -3.70 -25.72 19.57
CA VAL A 234 -4.50 -26.44 20.57
C VAL A 234 -4.54 -27.92 20.24
N SER A 235 -4.75 -28.75 21.26
CA SER A 235 -4.97 -30.18 21.05
C SER A 235 -6.33 -30.43 20.40
N THR A 236 -6.38 -31.35 19.44
CA THR A 236 -7.64 -31.86 18.86
C THR A 236 -8.54 -32.57 19.87
N ARG A 237 -8.04 -32.87 21.08
CA ARG A 237 -8.80 -33.52 22.16
C ARG A 237 -9.15 -32.57 23.31
N ASP A 238 -8.69 -31.33 23.27
CA ASP A 238 -9.09 -30.32 24.24
C ASP A 238 -10.47 -29.75 23.85
N LEU A 239 -11.50 -30.28 24.49
CA LEU A 239 -12.90 -29.88 24.27
C LEU A 239 -13.35 -28.77 25.24
N SER A 240 -12.43 -28.17 25.98
CA SER A 240 -12.76 -27.12 26.93
C SER A 240 -13.20 -25.83 26.23
N LYS A 241 -13.96 -24.99 26.94
CA LYS A 241 -14.41 -23.69 26.40
C LYS A 241 -13.26 -22.70 26.17
N GLN A 242 -12.12 -22.94 26.82
CA GLN A 242 -10.89 -22.16 26.69
C GLN A 242 -9.72 -23.17 26.62
N PRO A 243 -9.47 -23.73 25.43
CA PRO A 243 -8.45 -24.76 25.27
C PRO A 243 -7.06 -24.20 25.58
N HIS A 244 -6.19 -25.06 26.09
CA HIS A 244 -4.81 -24.69 26.37
C HIS A 244 -4.05 -24.48 25.05
N GLU A 245 -3.66 -23.23 24.80
CA GLU A 245 -2.88 -22.85 23.63
C GLU A 245 -1.38 -22.95 23.91
N VAL A 246 -0.65 -23.48 22.94
CA VAL A 246 0.81 -23.53 22.93
C VAL A 246 1.37 -22.79 21.72
N LYS A 247 2.61 -22.32 21.79
CA LYS A 247 3.26 -21.69 20.63
C LYS A 247 3.66 -22.73 19.57
N PHE A 248 3.99 -22.29 18.34
CA PHE A 248 4.46 -23.19 17.28
C PHE A 248 5.71 -23.96 17.70
N SER A 249 6.70 -23.28 18.28
CA SER A 249 7.93 -23.92 18.78
C SER A 249 7.65 -24.97 19.85
N GLU A 250 6.67 -24.73 20.72
CA GLU A 250 6.26 -25.70 21.75
C GLU A 250 5.57 -26.91 21.12
N ALA A 251 4.66 -26.70 20.16
CA ALA A 251 3.99 -27.76 19.44
C ALA A 251 4.99 -28.64 18.66
N ILE A 252 5.97 -28.03 17.98
CA ILE A 252 7.04 -28.74 17.25
C ILE A 252 7.87 -29.61 18.21
N LEU A 253 8.24 -29.08 19.37
CA LEU A 253 9.09 -29.80 20.30
C LEU A 253 8.35 -30.94 21.02
N GLN A 254 7.07 -30.76 21.32
CA GLN A 254 6.24 -31.79 21.97
C GLN A 254 5.84 -32.90 20.99
N GLY A 255 5.57 -32.56 19.72
CA GLY A 255 5.12 -33.48 18.69
C GLY A 255 3.67 -33.96 18.88
N LEU A 256 3.37 -34.61 20.01
CA LEU A 256 2.02 -34.97 20.44
C LEU A 256 1.59 -34.11 21.63
N ALA A 257 0.31 -33.78 21.67
CA ALA A 257 -0.24 -33.07 22.82
C ALA A 257 -0.24 -33.99 24.07
N PRO A 258 -0.20 -33.43 25.31
CA PRO A 258 -0.14 -34.23 26.54
C PRO A 258 -1.30 -35.20 26.75
N ASP A 259 -2.45 -34.94 26.13
CA ASP A 259 -3.67 -35.77 26.14
C ASP A 259 -3.68 -36.83 25.01
N GLY A 260 -2.57 -36.98 24.28
CA GLY A 260 -2.41 -37.86 23.13
C GLY A 260 -3.13 -37.36 21.87
N GLY A 261 -3.61 -36.12 21.86
CA GLY A 261 -4.15 -35.44 20.68
C GLY A 261 -3.07 -34.90 19.76
N LEU A 262 -3.51 -34.29 18.65
CA LEU A 262 -2.65 -33.61 17.69
C LEU A 262 -2.77 -32.10 17.88
N PHE A 263 -1.67 -31.38 17.70
CA PHE A 263 -1.72 -29.92 17.68
C PHE A 263 -2.29 -29.42 16.35
N VAL A 264 -3.24 -28.49 16.42
CA VAL A 264 -3.83 -27.78 15.29
C VAL A 264 -3.93 -26.28 15.61
N PRO A 265 -3.87 -25.37 14.63
CA PRO A 265 -4.02 -23.95 14.91
C PRO A 265 -5.39 -23.64 15.54
N ASN A 266 -5.39 -22.83 16.59
CA ASN A 266 -6.64 -22.47 17.25
C ASN A 266 -7.40 -21.42 16.42
N ASN A 267 -8.61 -21.78 15.99
CA ASN A 267 -9.64 -20.92 15.39
C ASN A 267 -9.28 -20.12 14.13
N ILE A 268 -8.11 -20.33 13.53
CA ILE A 268 -7.70 -19.64 12.30
C ILE A 268 -7.18 -20.67 11.29
N ILE A 269 -8.07 -21.20 10.45
CA ILE A 269 -7.63 -21.65 9.13
C ILE A 269 -7.43 -20.37 8.33
N ALA A 270 -6.18 -20.00 8.13
CA ALA A 270 -5.85 -18.79 7.39
C ALA A 270 -6.34 -18.93 5.95
N LYS A 271 -7.32 -18.09 5.59
CA LYS A 271 -7.93 -18.12 4.26
C LYS A 271 -7.09 -17.31 3.28
N PHE A 272 -7.03 -17.81 2.05
CA PHE A 272 -6.57 -17.06 0.89
C PHE A 272 -7.79 -16.71 0.04
N SER A 273 -7.90 -15.46 -0.41
CA SER A 273 -8.82 -15.12 -1.49
C SER A 273 -8.30 -15.69 -2.82
N GLU A 274 -9.19 -15.84 -3.80
CA GLU A 274 -8.84 -16.32 -5.15
C GLU A 274 -7.68 -15.50 -5.74
N LYS A 275 -7.77 -14.17 -5.69
CA LYS A 275 -6.71 -13.27 -6.14
C LYS A 275 -5.41 -13.40 -5.35
N GLN A 276 -5.48 -13.74 -4.06
CA GLN A 276 -4.28 -14.04 -3.28
C GLN A 276 -3.63 -15.34 -3.75
N LEU A 277 -4.42 -16.35 -4.11
CA LEU A 277 -3.91 -17.60 -4.69
C LEU A 277 -3.28 -17.35 -6.05
N ASP A 278 -3.87 -16.50 -6.90
CA ASP A 278 -3.30 -16.13 -8.20
C ASP A 278 -1.88 -15.56 -8.04
N ARG A 279 -1.65 -14.72 -7.03
CA ARG A 279 -0.32 -14.17 -6.71
C ARG A 279 0.70 -15.23 -6.26
N LEU A 280 0.26 -16.42 -5.86
CA LEU A 280 1.15 -17.51 -5.45
C LEU A 280 1.57 -18.41 -6.61
N VAL A 281 0.84 -18.38 -7.73
CA VAL A 281 1.06 -19.28 -8.87
C VAL A 281 2.45 -19.06 -9.47
N ASP A 282 2.83 -17.82 -9.74
CA ASP A 282 4.09 -17.47 -10.42
C ASP A 282 5.31 -17.45 -9.47
N LEU A 283 5.10 -17.71 -8.17
CA LEU A 283 6.19 -17.74 -7.20
C LEU A 283 7.03 -19.01 -7.32
N THR A 284 8.31 -18.89 -6.96
CA THR A 284 9.19 -20.03 -6.69
C THR A 284 8.60 -20.90 -5.57
N TYR A 285 9.00 -22.17 -5.50
CA TYR A 285 8.54 -23.08 -4.45
C TYR A 285 8.82 -22.51 -3.05
N GLN A 286 10.00 -21.90 -2.87
CA GLN A 286 10.47 -21.31 -1.64
C GLN A 286 9.63 -20.09 -1.25
N ASP A 287 9.42 -19.15 -2.17
CA ASP A 287 8.61 -17.96 -1.87
C ASP A 287 7.15 -18.34 -1.61
N ARG A 288 6.61 -19.33 -2.34
CA ARG A 288 5.26 -19.85 -2.10
C ARG A 288 5.15 -20.50 -0.72
N ALA A 289 6.10 -21.35 -0.35
CA ALA A 289 6.15 -21.99 0.97
C ALA A 289 6.23 -20.93 2.08
N LEU A 290 7.03 -19.87 1.90
CA LEU A 290 7.13 -18.77 2.85
C LEU A 290 5.77 -18.09 3.08
N ARG A 291 5.07 -17.69 2.00
CA ARG A 291 3.76 -17.02 2.13
C ARG A 291 2.69 -17.89 2.77
N ILE A 292 2.76 -19.20 2.54
CA ILE A 292 1.86 -20.15 3.18
C ILE A 292 2.20 -20.25 4.67
N LEU A 293 3.47 -20.47 5.03
CA LEU A 293 3.87 -20.71 6.42
C LEU A 293 3.77 -19.47 7.32
N GLU A 294 3.96 -18.25 6.80
CA GLU A 294 3.76 -16.98 7.53
C GLU A 294 2.32 -16.80 8.09
N LYS A 295 1.35 -17.52 7.52
CA LYS A 295 -0.03 -17.53 8.02
C LYS A 295 -0.24 -18.51 9.18
N TRP A 296 0.62 -19.50 9.32
CA TRP A 296 0.51 -20.57 10.33
C TRP A 296 1.50 -20.38 11.48
N ILE A 297 2.56 -19.62 11.27
CA ILE A 297 3.62 -19.39 12.24
C ILE A 297 3.58 -17.93 12.68
N HIS A 298 3.49 -17.71 13.99
CA HIS A 298 3.47 -16.36 14.54
C HIS A 298 4.87 -15.71 14.44
N PRO A 299 4.99 -14.45 14.00
CA PRO A 299 6.28 -13.77 13.85
C PRO A 299 7.04 -13.59 15.18
N ASP A 300 6.35 -13.53 16.32
CA ASP A 300 7.00 -13.51 17.66
C ASP A 300 7.61 -14.86 18.06
N ASP A 301 7.22 -15.95 17.39
CA ASP A 301 7.76 -17.28 17.67
C ASP A 301 8.88 -17.64 16.69
N LEU A 302 8.66 -17.40 15.39
CA LEU A 302 9.67 -17.52 14.35
C LEU A 302 9.56 -16.37 13.35
N HIS A 303 10.58 -15.51 13.35
CA HIS A 303 10.61 -14.31 12.52
C HIS A 303 10.65 -14.66 11.01
N PRO A 304 9.91 -13.94 10.14
CA PRO A 304 9.82 -14.22 8.70
C PRO A 304 11.17 -14.32 7.97
N THR A 305 12.13 -13.45 8.30
CA THR A 305 13.49 -13.52 7.74
C THR A 305 14.18 -14.85 8.04
N LEU A 306 14.04 -15.37 9.25
CA LEU A 306 14.65 -16.63 9.66
C LEU A 306 13.90 -17.82 9.03
N LEU A 307 12.57 -17.76 8.99
CA LEU A 307 11.74 -18.73 8.27
C LEU A 307 12.16 -18.83 6.78
N LYS A 308 12.39 -17.69 6.12
CA LYS A 308 12.88 -17.65 4.74
C LYS A 308 14.25 -18.34 4.60
N GLN A 309 15.16 -18.13 5.55
CA GLN A 309 16.46 -18.81 5.55
C GLN A 309 16.32 -20.33 5.68
N PHE A 310 15.43 -20.80 6.58
CA PHE A 310 15.17 -22.23 6.75
C PHE A 310 14.58 -22.86 5.49
N ILE A 311 13.61 -22.21 4.87
CA ILE A 311 12.98 -22.67 3.61
C ILE A 311 14.01 -22.73 2.48
N ASN A 312 14.81 -21.67 2.30
CA ASN A 312 15.84 -21.64 1.26
C ASN A 312 16.91 -22.71 1.46
N THR A 313 17.23 -23.03 2.71
CA THR A 313 18.20 -24.10 3.04
C THR A 313 17.59 -25.48 2.78
N ALA A 314 16.35 -25.70 3.22
CA ALA A 314 15.65 -26.98 3.06
C ALA A 314 15.42 -27.32 1.60
N TYR A 315 14.96 -26.35 0.80
CA TYR A 315 14.61 -26.53 -0.61
C TYR A 315 15.64 -25.86 -1.52
N SER A 316 16.91 -26.22 -1.37
CA SER A 316 18.00 -25.71 -2.20
C SER A 316 18.29 -26.63 -3.40
N GLU A 317 18.95 -26.11 -4.44
CA GLU A 317 19.47 -26.93 -5.55
C GLU A 317 20.50 -27.98 -5.09
N GLY A 318 21.07 -27.85 -3.89
CA GLY A 318 21.96 -28.86 -3.30
C GLY A 318 21.24 -29.96 -2.54
N SER A 319 19.99 -29.73 -2.14
CA SER A 319 19.16 -30.68 -1.38
C SER A 319 18.19 -31.44 -2.28
N PHE A 320 17.72 -30.79 -3.36
CA PHE A 320 16.82 -31.36 -4.35
C PHE A 320 17.47 -31.32 -5.73
N ASP A 321 17.34 -32.41 -6.49
CA ASP A 321 17.92 -32.53 -7.83
C ASP A 321 17.07 -31.87 -8.94
N SER A 322 15.95 -31.23 -8.55
CA SER A 322 15.08 -30.45 -9.42
C SER A 322 14.97 -29.00 -8.96
N LYS A 323 15.12 -28.04 -9.89
CA LYS A 323 14.93 -26.61 -9.63
C LYS A 323 13.50 -26.23 -9.23
N GLU A 324 12.52 -26.98 -9.73
CA GLU A 324 11.11 -26.81 -9.39
C GLU A 324 10.77 -27.40 -8.01
N ILE A 325 11.72 -28.10 -7.37
CA ILE A 325 11.57 -28.91 -6.15
C ILE A 325 10.60 -30.07 -6.36
N PHE A 326 9.34 -29.79 -6.67
CA PHE A 326 8.29 -30.75 -6.98
C PHE A 326 7.63 -30.44 -8.33
N PRO A 327 8.26 -30.83 -9.45
CA PRO A 327 7.73 -30.57 -10.78
C PRO A 327 6.44 -31.35 -11.04
N ILE A 328 5.59 -30.77 -11.88
CA ILE A 328 4.37 -31.41 -12.37
C ILE A 328 4.64 -31.94 -13.79
N ARG A 329 4.47 -33.25 -14.00
CA ARG A 329 4.56 -33.89 -15.31
C ARG A 329 3.19 -34.16 -15.88
N HIS A 330 2.95 -33.70 -17.09
CA HIS A 330 1.78 -34.11 -17.86
C HIS A 330 1.97 -35.56 -18.33
N LEU A 331 0.94 -36.39 -18.17
CA LEU A 331 0.93 -37.77 -18.65
C LEU A 331 0.12 -37.86 -19.95
N GLU A 332 -1.20 -37.89 -19.83
CA GLU A 332 -2.14 -37.86 -20.94
C GLU A 332 -3.44 -37.14 -20.57
N LYS A 333 -4.12 -36.54 -21.54
CA LYS A 333 -5.41 -35.84 -21.35
C LYS A 333 -5.33 -34.86 -20.16
N ASN A 334 -6.18 -35.03 -19.14
CA ASN A 334 -6.22 -34.22 -17.92
C ASN A 334 -5.50 -34.91 -16.73
N GLN A 335 -4.54 -35.80 -16.99
CA GLN A 335 -3.77 -36.49 -15.96
C GLN A 335 -2.37 -35.87 -15.81
N TYR A 336 -2.03 -35.58 -14.57
CA TYR A 336 -0.76 -34.98 -14.19
C TYR A 336 -0.17 -35.75 -13.00
N LEU A 337 1.14 -35.88 -12.98
CA LEU A 337 1.92 -36.46 -11.89
C LEU A 337 2.69 -35.35 -11.18
N LEU A 338 2.46 -35.17 -9.89
CA LEU A 338 3.32 -34.33 -9.04
C LEU A 338 4.47 -35.19 -8.52
N GLU A 339 5.68 -34.94 -9.01
CA GLU A 339 6.86 -35.70 -8.61
C GLU A 339 7.37 -35.20 -7.25
N LEU A 340 7.19 -36.02 -6.21
CA LEU A 340 7.59 -35.71 -4.82
C LEU A 340 8.87 -36.42 -4.38
N PHE A 341 9.66 -36.94 -5.32
CA PHE A 341 10.79 -37.85 -5.07
C PHE A 341 12.16 -37.27 -5.49
N HIS A 342 12.24 -35.97 -5.72
CA HIS A 342 13.47 -35.25 -6.10
C HIS A 342 14.33 -34.85 -4.90
N GLY A 343 13.96 -35.31 -3.70
CA GLY A 343 14.71 -35.09 -2.46
C GLY A 343 15.77 -36.17 -2.20
N PRO A 344 16.58 -36.02 -1.14
CA PRO A 344 17.75 -36.86 -0.89
C PRO A 344 17.44 -38.32 -0.56
N THR A 345 16.20 -38.64 -0.16
CA THR A 345 15.76 -40.03 0.08
C THR A 345 14.87 -40.57 -1.03
N SER A 346 14.68 -39.79 -2.09
CA SER A 346 13.76 -40.06 -3.19
C SER A 346 12.34 -40.39 -2.72
N SER A 347 11.86 -39.69 -1.70
CA SER A 347 10.52 -39.92 -1.14
C SER A 347 9.81 -38.63 -0.78
N PHE A 348 8.48 -38.66 -0.82
CA PHE A 348 7.65 -37.49 -0.47
C PHE A 348 7.90 -36.96 0.95
N LYS A 349 8.47 -37.78 1.84
CA LYS A 349 8.78 -37.38 3.22
C LYS A 349 9.83 -36.27 3.26
N ASP A 350 10.68 -36.18 2.23
CA ASP A 350 11.68 -35.12 2.11
C ASP A 350 11.05 -33.73 2.09
N ALA A 351 9.80 -33.60 1.61
CA ALA A 351 9.06 -32.34 1.65
C ALA A 351 8.96 -31.76 3.06
N ALA A 352 8.73 -32.60 4.08
CA ALA A 352 8.64 -32.14 5.46
C ALA A 352 9.98 -32.27 6.20
N LEU A 353 10.70 -33.38 5.98
CA LEU A 353 11.88 -33.74 6.77
C LEU A 353 13.12 -32.91 6.44
N GLN A 354 13.15 -32.21 5.31
CA GLN A 354 14.23 -31.24 5.05
C GLN A 354 14.06 -29.94 5.85
N LEU A 355 12.82 -29.55 6.17
CA LEU A 355 12.53 -28.31 6.91
C LEU A 355 12.39 -28.53 8.42
N LEU A 356 11.85 -29.68 8.83
CA LEU A 356 11.59 -30.00 10.24
C LEU A 356 12.82 -29.88 11.17
N PRO A 357 14.04 -30.32 10.80
CA PRO A 357 15.22 -30.17 11.66
C PRO A 357 15.54 -28.72 12.00
N GLN A 358 15.36 -27.80 11.05
CA GLN A 358 15.57 -26.36 11.28
C GLN A 358 14.59 -25.82 12.33
N PHE A 359 13.31 -26.19 12.22
CA PHE A 359 12.29 -25.83 13.21
C PHE A 359 12.58 -26.43 14.57
N PHE A 360 13.06 -27.67 14.63
CA PHE A 360 13.37 -28.34 15.89
C PHE A 360 14.54 -27.65 16.61
N VAL A 361 15.61 -27.31 15.89
CA VAL A 361 16.76 -26.57 16.43
C VAL A 361 16.34 -25.19 16.93
N HIS A 362 15.54 -24.46 16.16
CA HIS A 362 14.99 -23.16 16.58
C HIS A 362 14.14 -23.28 17.84
N ALA A 363 13.23 -24.25 17.89
CA ALA A 363 12.36 -24.48 19.03
C ALA A 363 13.15 -24.80 20.32
N LEU A 364 14.20 -25.61 20.22
CA LEU A 364 15.10 -25.90 21.34
C LEU A 364 15.80 -24.63 21.87
N GLN A 365 16.25 -23.76 20.97
CA GLN A 365 16.92 -22.50 21.31
C GLN A 365 15.97 -21.53 22.03
N VAL A 366 14.78 -21.30 21.46
CA VAL A 366 13.80 -20.36 22.01
C VAL A 366 13.25 -20.83 23.36
N LEU A 367 13.05 -22.14 23.54
CA LEU A 367 12.53 -22.70 24.78
C LEU A 367 13.60 -22.98 25.85
N GLY A 368 14.86 -22.57 25.60
CA GLY A 368 15.97 -22.73 26.54
C GLY A 368 16.36 -24.19 26.84
N ARG A 369 15.87 -25.14 26.03
CA ARG A 369 16.22 -26.56 26.16
C ARG A 369 17.41 -26.83 25.24
N THR A 370 18.61 -26.57 25.75
CA THR A 370 19.83 -26.97 25.04
C THR A 370 19.80 -28.49 24.85
N SER A 371 19.90 -28.94 23.60
CA SER A 371 20.01 -30.36 23.24
C SER A 371 21.19 -30.97 24.02
N THR A 372 20.89 -31.73 25.07
CA THR A 372 21.84 -32.69 25.61
C THR A 372 21.99 -33.80 24.58
N ARG A 373 23.13 -33.73 23.89
CA ARG A 373 23.91 -34.79 23.19
C ARG A 373 23.20 -36.06 22.75
#